data_AF-A0A0L0F6Z2-F1
#
_entry.id   AF-A0A0L0F6Z2-F1
#
_cell.length_a   1.000
_cell.length_b   1.000
_cell.length_c   1.000
_cell.angle_alpha   90.00
_cell.angle_beta   90.00
_cell.angle_gamma   90.00
#
_symmetry.space_group_name_H-M   'P 1'
#
loop_
_entity.id
_entity.type
_entity.pdbx_description
1 polymer ?
#
loop_
_entity_poly.entity_id
_entity_poly.type
_entity_poly.pdbx_seq_one_letter_code
_entity_poly.pdbx_strand_id
1 'polypeptide(L)'
;MQGLLNHSLSSESDGLAWVLGCPYNLPCEYSDLVDDVRSRIWVSYRSGYFPIRDHNGGCFTSDQGWGCMLRCGQMILAQTFLTRELGRG
;
A
#
# COMPACT_ATOMS: atom_id res chain seq x y z
N MET A 1 4.36 -8.25 2.42
CA MET A 1 4.67 -7.01 3.16
C MET A 1 5.79 -7.20 4.17
N GLN A 2 5.80 -8.30 4.92
CA GLN A 2 6.83 -8.57 5.93
C GLN A 2 8.27 -8.51 5.38
N GLY A 3 8.55 -9.05 4.18
CA GLY A 3 9.91 -9.01 3.61
C GLY A 3 10.40 -7.65 3.09
N LEU A 4 9.51 -6.74 2.67
CA LEU A 4 9.89 -5.44 2.07
C LEU A 4 10.17 -4.36 3.12
N LEU A 5 9.48 -4.42 4.26
CA LEU A 5 9.78 -3.58 5.41
C LEU A 5 11.12 -3.97 6.03
N ASN A 6 11.42 -5.27 6.10
CA ASN A 6 12.64 -5.78 6.72
C ASN A 6 13.92 -5.50 5.89
N HIS A 7 13.82 -5.32 4.56
CA HIS A 7 14.99 -5.15 3.69
C HIS A 7 15.35 -3.68 3.41
N SER A 8 14.45 -2.74 3.71
CA SER A 8 14.66 -1.30 3.46
C SER A 8 14.87 -0.48 4.73
N LEU A 9 14.42 -1.00 5.88
CA LEU A 9 14.67 -0.42 7.19
C LEU A 9 15.71 -1.29 7.92
N SER A 10 16.94 -1.28 7.42
CA SER A 10 18.07 -1.76 8.20
C SER A 10 18.08 -1.01 9.54
N SER A 11 18.14 -1.74 10.65
CA SER A 11 18.05 -1.27 12.03
C SER A 11 19.19 -0.34 12.51
N GLU A 12 19.90 0.33 11.59
CA GLU A 12 21.15 1.05 11.84
C GLU A 12 21.17 2.50 11.32
N SER A 13 20.10 3.01 10.70
CA SER A 13 20.04 4.43 10.35
C SER A 13 19.38 5.23 11.47
N ASP A 14 20.18 5.82 12.36
CA ASP A 14 19.72 6.94 13.20
C ASP A 14 19.15 8.02 12.27
N GLY A 15 17.85 8.32 12.38
CA GLY A 15 17.22 9.23 11.43
C GLY A 15 15.71 9.40 11.58
N LEU A 16 15.22 10.38 10.83
CA LEU A 16 13.80 10.74 10.75
C LEU A 16 13.17 10.06 9.53
N ALA A 17 12.23 9.16 9.76
CA ALA A 17 11.41 8.57 8.72
C ALA A 17 10.07 9.31 8.59
N TRP A 18 9.48 9.32 7.40
CA TRP A 18 8.20 9.98 7.16
C TRP A 18 7.21 9.03 6.48
N VAL A 19 5.99 8.98 7.00
CA VAL A 19 4.89 8.22 6.40
C VAL A 19 3.67 9.10 6.30
N LEU A 20 3.27 9.43 5.06
CA LEU A 20 2.07 10.22 4.75
C LEU A 20 1.97 11.54 5.57
N GLY A 21 3.10 12.23 5.75
CA GLY A 21 3.18 13.49 6.49
C GLY A 21 3.41 13.37 8.00
N CYS A 22 3.58 12.16 8.54
CA CYS A 22 3.90 11.92 9.95
C CYS A 22 5.39 11.53 10.10
N PRO A 23 6.18 12.25 10.93
CA PRO A 23 7.57 11.91 11.22
C PRO A 23 7.69 10.81 12.29
N TYR A 24 8.73 9.98 12.20
CA TYR A 24 9.10 8.94 13.17
C TYR A 24 10.61 8.97 13.42
N ASN A 25 11.01 9.07 14.69
CA ASN A 25 12.39 9.07 15.15
C ASN A 25 12.86 7.63 15.38
N LEU A 26 13.79 7.17 14.54
CA LEU A 26 14.36 5.83 14.65
C LEU A 26 15.62 5.84 15.52
N PRO A 27 15.89 4.75 16.27
CA PRO A 27 15.15 3.48 16.27
C PRO A 27 13.93 3.44 17.21
N CYS A 28 13.73 4.46 18.07
CA CYS A 28 12.74 4.45 19.14
C CYS A 28 11.29 4.19 18.65
N GLU A 29 10.89 4.82 17.54
CA GLU A 29 9.53 4.76 16.99
C GLU A 29 9.40 3.74 15.85
N TYR A 30 10.32 2.76 15.75
CA TYR A 30 10.30 1.76 14.68
C TYR A 30 9.01 0.92 14.69
N SER A 31 8.53 0.52 15.86
CA SER A 31 7.29 -0.25 15.97
C SER A 31 6.09 0.55 15.47
N ASP A 32 5.99 1.81 15.89
CA ASP A 32 4.90 2.70 15.48
C ASP A 32 4.91 2.97 13.97
N LEU A 33 6.10 3.14 13.39
CA LEU A 33 6.27 3.24 11.94
C LEU A 33 5.78 1.98 11.21
N VAL A 34 6.15 0.81 11.72
CA VAL A 34 5.76 -0.47 11.12
C VAL A 34 4.25 -0.69 11.22
N ASP A 35 3.65 -0.33 12.36
CA ASP A 35 2.21 -0.43 12.57
C ASP A 35 1.45 0.56 11.69
N ASP A 36 1.98 1.78 11.51
CA ASP A 36 1.41 2.77 10.60
C ASP A 36 1.40 2.27 9.15
N VAL A 37 2.51 1.70 8.67
CA VAL A 37 2.55 1.12 7.31
C VAL A 37 1.62 -0.10 7.18
N ARG A 38 1.55 -0.96 8.20
CA ARG A 38 0.67 -2.14 8.19
C ARG A 38 -0.81 -1.81 8.24
N SER A 39 -1.18 -0.66 8.81
CA SER A 39 -2.56 -0.19 8.87
C SER A 39 -3.11 0.26 7.50
N ARG A 40 -2.25 0.47 6.49
CA ARG A 40 -2.66 0.95 5.17
C ARG A 40 -3.26 -0.17 4.32
N ILE A 41 -4.35 0.14 3.61
CA ILE A 41 -4.96 -0.80 2.66
C ILE A 41 -4.01 -1.05 1.50
N TRP A 42 -3.49 -2.27 1.42
CA TRP A 42 -2.66 -2.71 0.32
C TRP A 42 -3.48 -3.50 -0.69
N VAL A 43 -3.46 -3.04 -1.94
CA VAL A 43 -4.07 -3.74 -3.07
C VAL A 43 -2.97 -4.24 -4.03
N SER A 44 -3.02 -5.52 -4.36
CA SER A 44 -2.10 -6.19 -5.30
C SER A 44 -2.86 -6.67 -6.54
N TYR A 45 -2.11 -7.19 -7.51
CA TYR A 45 -2.69 -7.98 -8.60
C TYR A 45 -3.60 -9.10 -8.06
N ARG A 46 -4.64 -9.42 -8.82
CA ARG A 46 -5.57 -10.51 -8.58
C ARG A 46 -5.83 -11.27 -9.87
N SER A 47 -6.24 -12.51 -9.72
CA SER A 47 -6.65 -13.39 -10.81
C SER A 47 -7.87 -14.21 -10.38
N GLY A 48 -8.62 -14.74 -11.36
CA GLY A 48 -9.83 -15.52 -11.10
C GLY A 48 -11.05 -14.68 -10.70
N TYR A 49 -11.01 -13.36 -10.90
CA TYR A 49 -12.20 -12.53 -10.72
C TYR A 49 -13.16 -12.68 -11.91
N PHE A 50 -14.41 -12.23 -11.74
CA PHE A 50 -15.43 -12.31 -12.78
C PHE A 50 -14.96 -11.61 -14.08
N PRO A 51 -15.11 -12.25 -15.24
CA PRO A 51 -14.78 -11.68 -16.56
C PRO A 51 -15.12 -10.20 -16.73
N ILE A 52 -14.09 -9.36 -16.87
CA ILE A 52 -14.25 -7.98 -17.34
C ILE A 52 -14.21 -8.03 -18.87
N ARG A 53 -15.33 -7.68 -19.50
CA ARG A 53 -15.46 -7.67 -20.97
C ARG A 53 -14.79 -6.44 -21.56
N ASP A 54 -14.00 -6.67 -22.60
CA ASP A 54 -13.48 -5.61 -23.46
C ASP A 54 -14.42 -5.32 -24.64
N HIS A 55 -14.31 -4.13 -25.21
CA HIS A 55 -15.06 -3.72 -26.41
C HIS A 55 -14.77 -4.58 -27.64
N ASN A 56 -13.63 -5.27 -27.68
CA ASN A 56 -13.26 -6.20 -28.75
C ASN A 56 -13.65 -7.67 -28.48
N GLY A 57 -14.51 -7.92 -27.48
CA GLY A 57 -14.91 -9.29 -27.10
C GLY A 57 -13.87 -10.06 -26.29
N GLY A 58 -12.77 -9.41 -25.89
CA GLY A 58 -11.79 -9.95 -24.95
C GLY A 58 -12.37 -10.09 -23.53
N CYS A 59 -11.79 -10.98 -22.74
CA CYS A 59 -12.18 -11.24 -21.36
C CYS A 59 -10.96 -11.20 -20.45
N PHE A 60 -10.90 -10.23 -19.54
CA PHE A 60 -9.86 -10.16 -18.52
C PHE A 60 -10.35 -10.83 -17.23
N THR A 61 -9.58 -11.80 -16.74
CA THR A 61 -9.77 -12.46 -15.44
C THR A 61 -8.57 -12.28 -14.50
N SER A 62 -7.54 -11.57 -14.96
CA SER A 62 -6.35 -11.21 -14.20
C SER A 62 -5.86 -9.83 -14.61
N ASP A 63 -5.43 -9.04 -13.63
CA ASP A 63 -4.84 -7.71 -13.85
C ASP A 63 -3.32 -7.72 -13.81
N GLN A 64 -2.70 -8.90 -13.75
CA GLN A 64 -1.26 -9.06 -13.79
C GLN A 64 -0.68 -8.53 -15.11
N GLY A 65 0.33 -7.67 -15.02
CA GLY A 65 1.04 -7.10 -16.16
C GLY A 65 0.48 -5.78 -16.71
N TRP A 66 -0.74 -5.39 -16.30
CA TRP A 66 -1.36 -4.12 -16.76
C TRP A 66 -2.07 -3.34 -15.66
N GLY A 67 -2.42 -3.98 -14.54
CA GLY A 67 -3.21 -3.37 -13.46
C GLY A 67 -2.44 -2.56 -12.43
N CYS A 68 -1.11 -2.45 -12.50
CA CYS A 68 -0.32 -1.85 -11.41
C CYS A 68 -0.76 -0.43 -11.06
N MET A 69 -0.95 0.42 -12.06
CA MET A 69 -1.35 1.81 -11.84
C MET A 69 -2.79 1.90 -11.30
N LEU A 70 -3.68 0.99 -11.71
CA LEU A 70 -5.03 0.88 -11.16
C LEU A 70 -5.00 0.49 -9.68
N ARG A 71 -4.14 -0.46 -9.30
CA ARG A 71 -3.95 -0.83 -7.88
C ARG A 71 -3.35 0.31 -7.05
N CYS A 72 -2.40 1.06 -7.60
CA CYS A 72 -1.89 2.28 -6.96
C CYS A 72 -2.99 3.33 -6.75
N GLY A 73 -3.85 3.54 -7.76
CA GLY A 73 -5.02 4.42 -7.67
C GLY A 73 -6.01 3.97 -6.60
N GLN A 74 -6.26 2.66 -6.50
CA GLN A 74 -7.10 2.09 -5.44
C GLN A 74 -6.51 2.33 -4.06
N MET A 75 -5.18 2.21 -3.88
CA MET A 75 -4.53 2.45 -2.59
C MET A 75 -4.60 3.91 -2.15
N ILE A 76 -4.34 4.88 -3.04
CA ILE A 76 -4.43 6.31 -2.68
C ILE A 76 -5.87 6.75 -2.39
N LEU A 77 -6.84 6.23 -3.14
CA LEU A 77 -8.26 6.50 -2.88
C LEU A 77 -8.71 5.86 -1.56
N ALA A 78 -8.30 4.62 -1.29
CA ALA A 78 -8.57 3.95 -0.02
C ALA A 78 -7.96 4.73 1.16
N GLN A 79 -6.72 5.22 1.04
CA GLN A 79 -6.10 6.08 2.04
C GLN A 79 -6.89 7.39 2.26
N THR A 80 -7.42 7.98 1.19
CA THR A 80 -8.26 9.18 1.28
C THR A 80 -9.53 8.91 2.09
N PHE A 81 -10.20 7.78 1.83
CA PHE A 81 -11.37 7.37 2.61
C PHE A 81 -11.03 7.05 4.05
N LEU A 82 -9.93 6.34 4.32
CA LEU A 82 -9.47 6.09 5.69
C LEU A 82 -9.26 7.41 6.44
N THR A 83 -8.54 8.37 5.84
CA THR A 83 -8.30 9.67 6.48
C THR A 83 -9.60 10.46 6.69
N ARG A 84 -10.55 10.40 5.73
CA ARG A 84 -11.82 11.12 5.83
C ARG A 84 -12.74 10.55 6.92
N GLU A 85 -12.86 9.22 6.99
CA GLU A 85 -13.86 8.55 7.83
C GLU A 85 -13.31 8.20 9.22
N LEU A 86 -12.04 7.79 9.34
CA LEU A 86 -11.43 7.32 10.58
C LEU A 86 -10.38 8.31 11.13
N GLY A 87 -10.06 9.36 10.37
CA GLY A 87 -8.95 10.24 10.66
C GLY A 87 -7.61 9.64 10.24
N ARG A 88 -6.56 10.46 10.32
CA ARG A 88 -5.19 9.99 10.31
C ARG A 88 -4.89 9.55 11.74
N GLY A 89 -4.94 8.24 11.98
CA GLY A 89 -4.56 7.64 13.26
C GLY A 89 -3.24 8.18 13.77
#